data_AF-A0A3M6K7T6-F1
#
_entry.id   AF-A0A3M6K7T6-F1
#
_cell.length_a   1.000
_cell.length_b   1.000
_cell.length_c   1.000
_cell.angle_alpha   90.00
_cell.angle_beta   90.00
_cell.angle_gamma   90.00
#
_symmetry.space_group_name_H-M   'P 1'
#
loop_
_entity.id
_entity.type
_entity.pdbx_description
1 polymer ?
#
loop_
_entity_poly.entity_id
_entity_poly.type
_entity_poly.pdbx_seq_one_letter_code
_entity_poly.pdbx_strand_id
1 'polypeptide(L)'
;MPKVFHTPGSFGNYISYLLDCKENGSLLDAPFTSSGSSHKRKGNTQSYDIVLTDAYNQFTNATSEDFAIFWEDRYFFLILHSAYGRTNDGQYGECGVRALEQNTYQWYKMHDGHGIGGNDLDTFIGGLETYFNFKCDIDSQKVPAIVLQNYFFLHFVKYFTNKMYIKNTELKTSKLSKINLDDILDYHKLKDRLGIAFDFEENHAMFIKKNLSLKALMDYRRVVSSVIDGNRIAIPDLDIITKTGVLYALETYYSDIPFHNTNFNFTNTGQIIDYIKAYPQYMKMPNKLFSQNWRVYNDKKLDL
;
A
#
# COMPACT_ATOMS: atom_id res chain seq x y z
N MET A 1 -29.11 0.49 -4.08
CA MET A 1 -28.09 0.84 -3.08
C MET A 1 -26.85 1.33 -3.79
N PRO A 2 -26.13 2.32 -3.24
CA PRO A 2 -24.90 2.81 -3.84
C PRO A 2 -23.83 1.71 -3.84
N LYS A 3 -23.02 1.68 -4.89
CA LYS A 3 -21.82 0.85 -4.98
C LYS A 3 -20.61 1.65 -4.49
N VAL A 4 -19.59 0.97 -3.97
CA VAL A 4 -18.34 1.57 -3.53
C VAL A 4 -17.20 1.04 -4.40
N PHE A 5 -16.59 1.91 -5.19
CA PHE A 5 -15.46 1.59 -6.06
C PHE A 5 -14.16 2.08 -5.45
N HIS A 6 -13.16 1.21 -5.41
CA HIS A 6 -11.92 1.46 -4.68
C HIS A 6 -10.74 0.67 -5.25
N THR A 7 -9.54 0.94 -4.76
CA THR A 7 -8.33 0.14 -5.01
C THR A 7 -7.92 -0.64 -3.75
N PRO A 8 -6.99 -1.62 -3.81
CA PRO A 8 -6.49 -2.31 -2.62
C PRO A 8 -6.01 -1.32 -1.55
N GLY A 9 -6.32 -1.57 -0.28
CA GLY A 9 -5.86 -0.73 0.82
C GLY A 9 -6.56 0.62 0.99
N SER A 10 -7.49 0.98 0.11
CA SER A 10 -8.28 2.22 0.21
C SER A 10 -9.62 2.04 0.94
N PHE A 11 -9.74 0.99 1.76
CA PHE A 11 -10.83 0.81 2.73
C PHE A 11 -12.27 0.75 2.17
N GLY A 12 -12.46 0.33 0.92
CA GLY A 12 -13.78 0.11 0.32
C GLY A 12 -14.76 -0.71 1.16
N ASN A 13 -14.32 -1.88 1.63
CA ASN A 13 -15.17 -2.72 2.48
C ASN A 13 -15.57 -2.05 3.80
N TYR A 14 -14.73 -1.19 4.37
CA TYR A 14 -15.07 -0.46 5.59
C TYR A 14 -16.14 0.59 5.32
N ILE A 15 -16.03 1.33 4.21
CA ILE A 15 -17.06 2.27 3.78
C ILE A 15 -18.37 1.56 3.46
N SER A 16 -18.33 0.42 2.77
CA SER A 16 -19.54 -0.37 2.53
C SER A 16 -20.21 -0.82 3.82
N TYR A 17 -19.43 -1.22 4.84
CA TYR A 17 -19.96 -1.58 6.15
C TYR A 17 -20.66 -0.39 6.83
N LEU A 18 -20.06 0.79 6.80
CA LEU A 18 -20.67 1.99 7.38
C LEU A 18 -21.95 2.40 6.64
N LEU A 19 -22.01 2.22 5.33
CA LEU A 19 -23.23 2.43 4.53
C LEU A 19 -24.34 1.45 4.89
N ASP A 20 -24.01 0.17 5.11
CA ASP A 20 -25.00 -0.81 5.59
C ASP A 20 -25.48 -0.46 7.01
N CYS A 21 -24.59 -0.04 7.91
CA CYS A 21 -24.97 0.40 9.25
C CYS A 21 -25.89 1.63 9.19
N LYS A 22 -25.61 2.57 8.28
CA LYS A 22 -26.45 3.74 8.04
C LYS A 22 -27.86 3.32 7.60
N GLU A 23 -27.96 2.40 6.65
CA GLU A 23 -29.26 1.87 6.20
C GLU A 23 -30.01 1.14 7.31
N ASN A 24 -29.29 0.38 8.15
CA ASN A 24 -29.85 -0.31 9.31
C ASN A 24 -30.17 0.63 10.49
N GLY A 25 -29.75 1.90 10.44
CA GLY A 25 -29.93 2.88 11.52
C GLY A 25 -29.15 2.58 12.80
N SER A 26 -28.25 1.60 12.79
CA SER A 26 -27.43 1.21 13.95
C SER A 26 -26.16 0.47 13.52
N LEU A 27 -25.19 0.37 14.43
CA LEU A 27 -23.98 -0.40 14.22
C LEU A 27 -24.29 -1.90 14.07
N LEU A 28 -23.82 -2.47 12.97
CA LEU A 28 -23.79 -3.92 12.74
C LEU A 28 -22.56 -4.55 13.44
N ASP A 29 -22.54 -5.87 13.55
CA ASP A 29 -21.39 -6.61 14.09
C ASP A 29 -20.07 -6.22 13.41
N ALA A 30 -19.01 -6.09 14.21
CA ALA A 30 -17.72 -5.61 13.73
C ALA A 30 -17.19 -6.50 12.57
N PRO A 31 -16.88 -5.94 11.39
CA PRO A 31 -16.57 -6.71 10.20
C PRO A 31 -15.07 -7.09 10.11
N PHE A 32 -14.31 -6.86 11.18
CA PHE A 32 -12.84 -6.88 11.14
C PHE A 32 -12.28 -8.30 11.27
N THR A 33 -11.40 -8.66 10.34
CA THR A 33 -10.54 -9.84 10.42
C THR A 33 -9.40 -9.63 11.44
N SER A 34 -8.54 -10.64 11.64
CA SER A 34 -7.32 -10.52 12.46
C SER A 34 -6.35 -9.47 11.91
N SER A 35 -6.32 -9.24 10.59
CA SER A 35 -5.51 -8.21 9.95
C SER A 35 -6.14 -6.80 9.99
N GLY A 36 -7.32 -6.67 10.62
CA GLY A 36 -8.07 -5.41 10.72
C GLY A 36 -8.86 -5.02 9.47
N SER A 37 -8.84 -5.87 8.45
CA SER A 37 -9.59 -5.64 7.21
C SER A 37 -11.07 -5.99 7.35
N SER A 38 -11.96 -5.25 6.69
CA SER A 38 -13.41 -5.37 6.87
C SER A 38 -14.07 -6.44 5.96
N HIS A 39 -13.33 -7.49 5.58
CA HIS A 39 -13.81 -8.52 4.66
C HIS A 39 -14.91 -9.43 5.23
N LYS A 40 -15.12 -9.46 6.56
CA LYS A 40 -16.20 -10.24 7.20
C LYS A 40 -17.55 -9.51 7.24
N ARG A 41 -17.68 -8.38 6.51
CA ARG A 41 -18.92 -7.61 6.42
C ARG A 41 -20.09 -8.47 5.94
N LYS A 42 -21.24 -8.31 6.59
CA LYS A 42 -22.54 -8.77 6.11
C LYS A 42 -23.36 -7.55 5.72
N GLY A 43 -23.91 -7.52 4.52
CA GLY A 43 -24.71 -6.38 4.05
C GLY A 43 -24.89 -6.37 2.54
N ASN A 44 -25.70 -5.42 2.07
CA ASN A 44 -26.17 -5.36 0.69
C ASN A 44 -25.41 -4.34 -0.16
N THR A 45 -24.75 -3.35 0.47
CA THR A 45 -23.86 -2.41 -0.25
C THR A 45 -22.79 -3.20 -1.00
N GLN A 46 -22.48 -2.89 -2.25
CA GLN A 46 -21.46 -3.64 -3.00
C GLN A 46 -20.12 -2.90 -2.96
N SER A 47 -19.03 -3.62 -2.71
CA SER A 47 -17.65 -3.09 -2.72
C SER A 47 -16.89 -3.71 -3.89
N TYR A 48 -16.36 -2.87 -4.77
CA TYR A 48 -15.68 -3.26 -5.99
C TYR A 48 -14.23 -2.76 -5.99
N ASP A 49 -13.29 -3.69 -5.91
CA ASP A 49 -11.86 -3.43 -6.14
C ASP A 49 -11.59 -3.35 -7.64
N ILE A 50 -11.52 -2.14 -8.18
CA ILE A 50 -11.46 -1.89 -9.63
C ILE A 50 -10.13 -2.28 -10.28
N VAL A 51 -9.17 -2.80 -9.50
CA VAL A 51 -7.98 -3.47 -10.03
C VAL A 51 -8.36 -4.82 -10.67
N LEU A 52 -9.48 -5.42 -10.25
CA LEU A 52 -10.01 -6.65 -10.81
C LEU A 52 -10.86 -6.37 -12.04
N THR A 53 -10.74 -7.22 -13.07
CA THR A 53 -11.42 -7.01 -14.36
C THR A 53 -12.94 -6.91 -14.21
N ASP A 54 -13.57 -7.82 -13.47
CA ASP A 54 -15.03 -7.82 -13.30
C ASP A 54 -15.53 -6.61 -12.51
N ALA A 55 -14.80 -6.22 -11.47
CA ALA A 55 -15.10 -5.01 -10.71
C ALA A 55 -14.89 -3.74 -11.55
N TYR A 56 -13.90 -3.73 -12.44
CA TYR A 56 -13.68 -2.64 -13.38
C TYR A 56 -14.83 -2.52 -14.39
N ASN A 57 -15.37 -3.64 -14.87
CA ASN A 57 -16.56 -3.65 -15.72
C ASN A 57 -17.81 -3.10 -14.99
N GLN A 58 -17.90 -3.27 -13.67
CA GLN A 58 -18.96 -2.63 -12.88
C GLN A 58 -18.73 -1.12 -12.75
N PHE A 59 -17.47 -0.69 -12.59
CA PHE A 59 -17.09 0.72 -12.50
C PHE A 59 -17.40 1.52 -13.77
N THR A 60 -17.19 0.95 -14.96
CA THR A 60 -17.50 1.64 -16.22
C THR A 60 -19.00 1.92 -16.39
N ASN A 61 -19.85 1.17 -15.68
CA ASN A 61 -21.31 1.32 -15.66
C ASN A 61 -21.82 2.07 -14.42
N ALA A 62 -20.94 2.68 -13.62
CA ALA A 62 -21.29 3.35 -12.38
C ALA A 62 -22.08 4.65 -12.59
N THR A 63 -22.94 4.98 -11.63
CA THR A 63 -23.78 6.18 -11.64
C THR A 63 -23.22 7.23 -10.67
N SER A 64 -23.65 8.49 -10.79
CA SER A 64 -23.21 9.57 -9.88
C SER A 64 -23.62 9.35 -8.41
N GLU A 65 -24.52 8.40 -8.14
CA GLU A 65 -24.94 8.01 -6.79
C GLU A 65 -23.96 7.02 -6.12
N ASP A 66 -23.08 6.39 -6.91
CA ASP A 66 -22.04 5.50 -6.40
C ASP A 66 -20.86 6.30 -5.83
N PHE A 67 -20.07 5.64 -4.98
CA PHE A 67 -18.89 6.22 -4.33
C PHE A 67 -17.59 5.79 -5.01
N ALA A 68 -16.68 6.75 -5.19
CA ALA A 68 -15.29 6.51 -5.55
C ALA A 68 -14.38 6.83 -4.36
N ILE A 69 -13.67 5.84 -3.84
CA ILE A 69 -12.62 6.10 -2.85
C ILE A 69 -11.30 6.34 -3.57
N PHE A 70 -10.68 7.48 -3.29
CA PHE A 70 -9.40 7.84 -3.88
C PHE A 70 -8.38 8.23 -2.82
N TRP A 71 -7.11 8.28 -3.21
CA TRP A 71 -5.99 8.61 -2.31
C TRP A 71 -4.95 9.48 -2.99
N GLU A 72 -4.26 10.31 -2.21
CA GLU A 72 -3.12 11.10 -2.68
C GLU A 72 -1.81 10.31 -2.73
N ASP A 73 -0.88 10.69 -3.61
CA ASP A 73 0.38 9.99 -3.90
C ASP A 73 1.16 9.57 -2.64
N ARG A 74 1.09 10.39 -1.58
CA ARG A 74 1.69 10.10 -0.27
C ARG A 74 1.21 8.79 0.40
N TYR A 75 0.10 8.23 -0.07
CA TYR A 75 -0.46 6.98 0.39
C TYR A 75 -0.05 5.78 -0.47
N PHE A 76 0.74 5.96 -1.53
CA PHE A 76 1.15 4.83 -2.37
C PHE A 76 1.83 3.71 -1.56
N PHE A 77 2.63 4.05 -0.55
CA PHE A 77 3.18 3.07 0.40
C PHE A 77 2.11 2.19 1.05
N LEU A 78 1.07 2.81 1.61
CA LEU A 78 -0.02 2.12 2.27
C LEU A 78 -0.77 1.19 1.31
N ILE A 79 -0.97 1.67 0.08
CA ILE A 79 -1.69 0.96 -0.98
C ILE A 79 -0.87 -0.26 -1.44
N LEU A 80 0.43 -0.08 -1.68
CA LEU A 80 1.35 -1.15 -2.03
C LEU A 80 1.44 -2.20 -0.91
N HIS A 81 1.66 -1.77 0.33
CA HIS A 81 1.69 -2.68 1.48
C HIS A 81 0.38 -3.44 1.60
N SER A 82 -0.76 -2.79 1.43
CA SER A 82 -2.08 -3.45 1.51
C SER A 82 -2.34 -4.42 0.37
N ALA A 83 -1.78 -4.21 -0.81
CA ALA A 83 -1.95 -5.11 -1.96
C ALA A 83 -1.24 -6.45 -1.75
N TYR A 84 -0.03 -6.41 -1.18
CA TYR A 84 0.76 -7.61 -0.86
C TYR A 84 0.46 -8.17 0.54
N GLY A 85 -0.07 -7.33 1.43
CA GLY A 85 -0.51 -7.69 2.77
C GLY A 85 -1.91 -8.31 2.82
N ARG A 86 -2.56 -8.51 1.67
CA ARG A 86 -3.88 -9.15 1.60
C ARG A 86 -3.82 -10.51 2.28
N THR A 87 -4.76 -10.70 3.19
CA THR A 87 -5.01 -11.98 3.83
C THR A 87 -6.39 -12.38 3.33
N ASN A 88 -6.53 -13.27 2.34
CA ASN A 88 -7.85 -13.73 1.89
C ASN A 88 -8.58 -14.30 3.12
N ASP A 89 -9.49 -13.52 3.70
CA ASP A 89 -10.18 -13.81 4.96
C ASP A 89 -9.31 -14.17 6.18
N GLY A 90 -8.07 -13.68 6.20
CA GLY A 90 -7.14 -13.97 7.30
C GLY A 90 -6.40 -15.30 7.13
N GLN A 91 -6.28 -15.84 5.90
CA GLN A 91 -5.61 -17.11 5.57
C GLN A 91 -4.23 -17.31 6.22
N TYR A 92 -3.50 -16.22 6.53
CA TYR A 92 -2.18 -16.27 7.14
C TYR A 92 -2.18 -16.15 8.67
N GLY A 93 -3.29 -15.73 9.29
CA GLY A 93 -3.31 -15.33 10.71
C GLY A 93 -2.52 -14.05 11.03
N GLU A 94 -1.51 -13.71 10.21
CA GLU A 94 -0.62 -12.56 10.29
C GLU A 94 -0.65 -11.67 9.02
N CYS A 95 0.24 -10.68 8.92
CA CYS A 95 0.36 -9.81 7.74
C CYS A 95 0.80 -10.62 6.51
N GLY A 96 0.10 -10.50 5.38
CA GLY A 96 0.46 -11.21 4.14
C GLY A 96 1.88 -10.91 3.64
N VAL A 97 2.44 -9.73 3.95
CA VAL A 97 3.83 -9.38 3.61
C VAL A 97 4.84 -10.27 4.37
N ARG A 98 4.54 -10.65 5.61
CA ARG A 98 5.41 -11.54 6.40
C ARG A 98 5.40 -12.95 5.82
N ALA A 99 4.23 -13.44 5.43
CA ALA A 99 4.11 -14.72 4.74
C ALA A 99 4.90 -14.73 3.42
N LEU A 100 4.86 -13.63 2.65
CA LEU A 100 5.67 -13.43 1.44
C LEU A 100 7.18 -13.56 1.74
N GLU A 101 7.67 -12.94 2.82
CA GLU A 101 9.09 -12.99 3.21
C GLU A 101 9.55 -14.38 3.65
N GLN A 102 8.67 -15.16 4.27
CA GLN A 102 8.97 -16.50 4.76
C GLN A 102 8.98 -17.53 3.63
N ASN A 103 7.95 -17.49 2.78
CA ASN A 103 7.76 -18.43 1.68
C ASN A 103 6.98 -17.76 0.53
N THR A 104 7.71 -17.13 -0.38
CA THR A 104 7.16 -16.37 -1.50
C THR A 104 6.35 -17.24 -2.47
N TYR A 105 6.82 -18.45 -2.77
CA TYR A 105 6.11 -19.35 -3.68
C TYR A 105 4.77 -19.83 -3.09
N GLN A 106 4.74 -20.25 -1.82
CA GLN A 106 3.49 -20.63 -1.16
C GLN A 106 2.54 -19.44 -1.01
N TRP A 107 3.05 -18.27 -0.66
CA TRP A 107 2.27 -17.04 -0.64
C TRP A 107 1.61 -16.78 -2.00
N TYR A 108 2.37 -16.92 -3.10
CA TYR A 108 1.86 -16.76 -4.47
C TYR A 108 0.79 -17.80 -4.79
N LYS A 109 1.05 -19.10 -4.56
CA LYS A 109 0.10 -20.18 -4.84
C LYS A 109 -1.21 -20.05 -4.06
N MET A 110 -1.14 -19.59 -2.82
CA MET A 110 -2.32 -19.33 -2.01
C MET A 110 -3.16 -18.19 -2.58
N HIS A 111 -2.56 -17.17 -3.19
CA HIS A 111 -3.32 -16.09 -3.85
C HIS A 111 -3.83 -16.46 -5.24
N ASP A 112 -3.06 -17.22 -6.01
CA ASP A 112 -3.39 -17.74 -7.34
C ASP A 112 -4.66 -18.63 -7.30
N GLY A 113 -4.80 -19.47 -6.25
CA GLY A 113 -5.95 -20.34 -6.04
C GLY A 113 -7.30 -19.63 -5.84
N HIS A 114 -7.33 -18.32 -5.61
CA HIS A 114 -8.56 -17.56 -5.42
C HIS A 114 -9.09 -16.87 -6.68
N GLY A 115 -8.53 -17.14 -7.87
CA GLY A 115 -9.09 -16.68 -9.14
C GLY A 115 -9.14 -15.15 -9.28
N ILE A 116 -8.29 -14.42 -8.54
CA ILE A 116 -8.27 -12.95 -8.55
C ILE A 116 -7.38 -12.49 -9.72
N GLY A 117 -7.90 -12.70 -10.94
CA GLY A 117 -7.37 -12.08 -12.15
C GLY A 117 -7.45 -10.55 -12.01
N GLY A 118 -6.32 -9.93 -11.68
CA GLY A 118 -6.25 -8.48 -11.53
C GLY A 118 -5.05 -7.96 -10.75
N ASN A 119 -4.46 -8.74 -9.86
CA ASN A 119 -3.37 -8.28 -9.00
C ASN A 119 -1.95 -8.43 -9.57
N ASP A 120 -1.81 -8.79 -10.85
CA ASP A 120 -0.52 -8.88 -11.54
C ASP A 120 0.51 -9.72 -10.76
N LEU A 121 0.04 -10.76 -10.06
CA LEU A 121 0.89 -11.68 -9.29
C LEU A 121 1.83 -12.48 -10.20
N ASP A 122 1.40 -12.74 -11.44
CA ASP A 122 2.26 -13.30 -12.48
C ASP A 122 3.33 -12.30 -12.92
N THR A 123 3.01 -11.00 -12.96
CA THR A 123 4.00 -9.93 -13.14
C THR A 123 4.95 -9.82 -11.95
N PHE A 124 4.50 -10.19 -10.74
CA PHE A 124 5.38 -10.32 -9.59
C PHE A 124 6.41 -11.43 -9.77
N ILE A 125 5.97 -12.68 -9.98
CA ILE A 125 6.88 -13.82 -10.19
C ILE A 125 7.76 -13.61 -11.43
N GLY A 126 7.16 -13.23 -12.56
CA GLY A 126 7.89 -12.94 -13.80
C GLY A 126 8.84 -11.75 -13.65
N GLY A 127 8.52 -10.77 -12.81
CA GLY A 127 9.40 -9.64 -12.49
C GLY A 127 10.62 -10.05 -11.66
N LEU A 128 10.48 -11.00 -10.73
CA LEU A 128 11.62 -11.56 -10.01
C LEU A 128 12.63 -12.22 -10.96
N GLU A 129 12.13 -12.99 -11.92
CA GLU A 129 12.98 -13.64 -12.93
C GLU A 129 13.57 -12.61 -13.90
N THR A 130 12.75 -11.71 -14.44
CA THR A 130 13.18 -10.73 -15.45
C THR A 130 14.21 -9.73 -14.92
N TYR A 131 13.99 -9.18 -13.72
CA TYR A 131 14.83 -8.10 -13.20
C TYR A 131 15.98 -8.60 -12.32
N PHE A 132 15.84 -9.77 -11.70
CA PHE A 132 16.79 -10.26 -10.70
C PHE A 132 17.32 -11.67 -11.00
N ASN A 133 16.95 -12.25 -12.15
CA ASN A 133 17.31 -13.62 -12.52
C ASN A 133 16.98 -14.64 -11.41
N PHE A 134 15.91 -14.36 -10.65
CA PHE A 134 15.46 -15.22 -9.56
C PHE A 134 14.19 -15.95 -9.96
N LYS A 135 14.33 -17.23 -10.27
CA LYS A 135 13.19 -18.11 -10.50
C LYS A 135 12.59 -18.54 -9.17
N CYS A 136 11.34 -18.13 -8.92
CA CYS A 136 10.58 -18.51 -7.73
C CYS A 136 9.64 -19.67 -8.07
N ASP A 137 9.99 -20.87 -7.65
CA ASP A 137 9.23 -22.09 -7.91
C ASP A 137 9.22 -23.03 -6.69
N ILE A 138 8.77 -24.27 -6.87
CA ILE A 138 8.67 -25.26 -5.80
C ILE A 138 10.03 -25.64 -5.19
N ASP A 139 11.12 -25.49 -5.95
CA ASP A 139 12.47 -25.81 -5.50
C ASP A 139 13.17 -24.57 -4.92
N SER A 140 12.75 -23.37 -5.32
CA SER A 140 13.28 -22.07 -4.89
C SER A 140 12.18 -21.18 -4.31
N GLN A 141 11.63 -21.60 -3.17
CA GLN A 141 10.41 -21.01 -2.59
C GLN A 141 10.63 -19.69 -1.86
N LYS A 142 11.84 -19.45 -1.34
CA LYS A 142 12.17 -18.27 -0.52
C LYS A 142 13.03 -17.30 -1.30
N VAL A 143 12.45 -16.15 -1.65
CA VAL A 143 13.20 -15.07 -2.32
C VAL A 143 14.13 -14.39 -1.31
N PRO A 144 15.42 -14.15 -1.65
CA PRO A 144 16.32 -13.40 -0.80
C PRO A 144 15.77 -12.00 -0.46
N ALA A 145 15.94 -11.57 0.80
CA ALA A 145 15.41 -10.29 1.27
C ALA A 145 15.87 -9.11 0.41
N ILE A 146 17.13 -9.09 -0.03
CA ILE A 146 17.66 -8.03 -0.90
C ILE A 146 17.01 -8.01 -2.29
N VAL A 147 16.58 -9.16 -2.81
CA VAL A 147 15.84 -9.24 -4.08
C VAL A 147 14.43 -8.66 -3.90
N LEU A 148 13.72 -9.07 -2.84
CA LEU A 148 12.41 -8.49 -2.52
C LEU A 148 12.50 -6.98 -2.25
N GLN A 149 13.54 -6.53 -1.53
CA GLN A 149 13.79 -5.12 -1.25
C GLN A 149 13.92 -4.33 -2.56
N ASN A 150 14.79 -4.77 -3.47
CA ASN A 150 14.99 -4.09 -4.75
C ASN A 150 13.74 -4.16 -5.63
N TYR A 151 13.01 -5.27 -5.62
CA TYR A 151 11.74 -5.40 -6.33
C TYR A 151 10.72 -4.33 -5.85
N PHE A 152 10.52 -4.19 -4.54
CA PHE A 152 9.63 -3.17 -4.01
C PHE A 152 10.18 -1.75 -4.19
N PHE A 153 11.51 -1.57 -4.19
CA PHE A 153 12.14 -0.29 -4.45
C PHE A 153 11.80 0.19 -5.87
N LEU A 154 11.85 -0.71 -6.86
CA LEU A 154 11.42 -0.43 -8.23
C LEU A 154 9.95 0.01 -8.30
N HIS A 155 9.07 -0.58 -7.49
CA HIS A 155 7.67 -0.15 -7.40
C HIS A 155 7.51 1.25 -6.84
N PHE A 156 8.31 1.66 -5.85
CA PHE A 156 8.29 3.02 -5.35
C PHE A 156 8.79 4.02 -6.39
N VAL A 157 9.89 3.70 -7.08
CA VAL A 157 10.45 4.55 -8.16
C VAL A 157 9.46 4.69 -9.32
N LYS A 158 8.80 3.60 -9.72
CA LYS A 158 7.86 3.55 -10.86
C LYS A 158 6.39 3.55 -10.40
N TYR A 159 6.09 4.19 -9.27
CA TYR A 159 4.75 4.10 -8.69
C TYR A 159 3.64 4.57 -9.64
N PHE A 160 3.94 5.54 -10.50
CA PHE A 160 3.01 6.10 -11.49
C PHE A 160 2.67 5.12 -12.63
N THR A 161 3.49 4.09 -12.87
CA THR A 161 3.16 3.01 -13.81
C THR A 161 2.45 1.85 -13.13
N ASN A 162 2.30 1.88 -11.80
CA ASN A 162 1.63 0.82 -11.07
C ASN A 162 0.13 0.83 -11.38
N LYS A 163 -0.44 -0.36 -11.61
CA LYS A 163 -1.87 -0.53 -11.91
C LYS A 163 -2.78 0.14 -10.87
N MET A 164 -2.45 0.07 -9.59
CA MET A 164 -3.23 0.71 -8.53
C MET A 164 -3.23 2.23 -8.64
N TYR A 165 -2.10 2.83 -9.02
CA TYR A 165 -2.00 4.27 -9.24
C TYR A 165 -2.84 4.72 -10.44
N ILE A 166 -2.77 3.96 -11.55
CA ILE A 166 -3.57 4.21 -12.75
C ILE A 166 -5.07 4.15 -12.40
N LYS A 167 -5.50 3.09 -11.70
CA LYS A 167 -6.90 2.94 -11.25
C LYS A 167 -7.34 4.02 -10.26
N ASN A 168 -6.47 4.45 -9.36
CA ASN A 168 -6.75 5.58 -8.49
C ASN A 168 -6.93 6.89 -9.27
N THR A 169 -6.17 7.10 -10.34
CA THR A 169 -6.33 8.26 -11.23
C THR A 169 -7.69 8.24 -11.92
N GLU A 170 -8.15 7.07 -12.39
CA GLU A 170 -9.50 6.89 -12.96
C GLU A 170 -10.60 7.19 -11.91
N LEU A 171 -10.42 6.79 -10.65
CA LEU A 171 -11.35 7.13 -9.56
C LEU A 171 -11.40 8.63 -9.28
N LYS A 172 -10.23 9.31 -9.25
CA LYS A 172 -10.12 10.77 -9.03
C LYS A 172 -10.87 11.58 -10.10
N THR A 173 -10.79 11.15 -11.36
CA THR A 173 -11.38 11.84 -12.52
C THR A 173 -12.81 11.40 -12.82
N SER A 174 -13.31 10.37 -12.15
CA SER A 174 -14.68 9.89 -12.31
C SER A 174 -15.74 10.92 -11.87
N LYS A 175 -16.97 10.71 -12.35
CA LYS A 175 -18.17 11.49 -11.98
C LYS A 175 -18.82 11.06 -10.65
N LEU A 176 -18.24 10.08 -9.97
CA LEU A 176 -18.81 9.45 -8.78
C LEU A 176 -18.68 10.37 -7.56
N SER A 177 -19.42 10.06 -6.48
CA SER A 177 -19.26 10.75 -5.20
C SER A 177 -17.92 10.37 -4.57
N LYS A 178 -16.98 11.31 -4.54
CA LYS A 178 -15.60 11.05 -4.13
C LYS A 178 -15.41 11.10 -2.61
N ILE A 179 -14.66 10.16 -2.05
CA ILE A 179 -14.23 10.16 -0.65
C ILE A 179 -12.71 10.00 -0.65
N ASN A 180 -11.98 10.98 -0.09
CA ASN A 180 -10.53 10.87 0.06
C ASN A 180 -10.22 9.96 1.24
N LEU A 181 -9.16 9.17 1.15
CA LEU A 181 -8.58 8.42 2.26
C LEU A 181 -8.35 9.28 3.51
N ASP A 182 -7.96 10.55 3.37
CA ASP A 182 -7.84 11.47 4.51
C ASP A 182 -9.15 11.67 5.27
N ASP A 183 -10.28 11.72 4.54
CA ASP A 183 -11.61 11.83 5.16
C ASP A 183 -11.98 10.51 5.85
N ILE A 184 -11.55 9.38 5.31
CA ILE A 184 -11.80 8.06 5.91
C ILE A 184 -11.02 7.89 7.21
N LEU A 185 -9.80 8.43 7.31
CA LEU A 185 -8.95 8.29 8.49
C LEU A 185 -9.32 9.26 9.63
N ASP A 186 -10.22 10.20 9.37
CA ASP A 186 -10.70 11.19 10.33
C ASP A 186 -12.17 10.89 10.67
N TYR A 187 -12.41 10.47 11.91
CA TYR A 187 -13.74 10.07 12.37
C TYR A 187 -14.82 11.14 12.10
N HIS A 188 -14.53 12.41 12.43
CA HIS A 188 -15.51 13.48 12.30
C HIS A 188 -15.82 13.75 10.83
N LYS A 189 -14.78 13.85 9.98
CA LYS A 189 -14.98 14.02 8.54
C LYS A 189 -15.74 12.86 7.93
N LEU A 190 -15.41 11.63 8.31
CA LEU A 190 -16.08 10.44 7.78
C LEU A 190 -17.56 10.40 8.17
N LYS A 191 -17.87 10.68 9.45
CA LYS A 191 -19.23 10.71 9.97
C LYS A 191 -20.07 11.76 9.24
N ASP A 192 -19.54 12.97 9.09
CA ASP A 192 -20.20 14.07 8.39
C ASP A 192 -20.37 13.75 6.90
N ARG A 193 -19.34 13.20 6.26
CA ARG A 193 -19.35 12.84 4.84
C ARG A 193 -20.40 11.78 4.51
N LEU A 194 -20.55 10.79 5.38
CA LEU A 194 -21.54 9.72 5.20
C LEU A 194 -22.91 10.07 5.78
N GLY A 195 -23.04 11.13 6.59
CA GLY A 195 -24.28 11.52 7.25
C GLY A 195 -24.81 10.42 8.17
N ILE A 196 -23.94 9.83 8.99
CA ILE A 196 -24.30 8.78 9.95
C ILE A 196 -24.74 9.42 11.26
N ALA A 197 -25.98 9.15 11.68
CA ALA A 197 -26.59 9.78 12.85
C ALA A 197 -26.08 9.22 14.19
N PHE A 198 -25.71 7.94 14.23
CA PHE A 198 -25.20 7.29 15.44
C PHE A 198 -23.68 7.44 15.58
N ASP A 199 -23.18 7.21 16.79
CA ASP A 199 -21.75 7.21 17.06
C ASP A 199 -21.11 5.87 16.71
N PHE A 200 -19.95 5.94 16.04
CA PHE A 200 -19.13 4.79 15.68
C PHE A 200 -17.64 5.05 15.96
N GLU A 201 -17.31 6.02 16.80
CA GLU A 201 -15.93 6.41 17.10
C GLU A 201 -15.09 5.24 17.61
N GLU A 202 -15.63 4.42 18.53
CA GLU A 202 -14.93 3.24 19.04
C GLU A 202 -14.68 2.19 17.95
N ASN A 203 -15.67 1.95 17.08
CA ASN A 203 -15.52 1.06 15.93
C ASN A 203 -14.46 1.58 14.96
N HIS A 204 -14.43 2.90 14.74
CA HIS A 204 -13.44 3.56 13.91
C HIS A 204 -12.02 3.47 14.49
N ALA A 205 -11.87 3.74 15.78
CA ALA A 205 -10.60 3.58 16.48
C ALA A 205 -10.11 2.13 16.42
N MET A 206 -11.00 1.14 16.55
CA MET A 206 -10.67 -0.27 16.40
C MET A 206 -10.23 -0.61 14.96
N PHE A 207 -10.92 -0.08 13.95
CA PHE A 207 -10.53 -0.21 12.54
C PHE A 207 -9.09 0.28 12.31
N ILE A 208 -8.80 1.51 12.74
CA ILE A 208 -7.46 2.11 12.61
C ILE A 208 -6.41 1.27 13.35
N LYS A 209 -6.68 0.92 14.61
CA LYS A 209 -5.74 0.20 15.49
C LYS A 209 -5.39 -1.20 14.97
N LYS A 210 -6.36 -1.92 14.41
CA LYS A 210 -6.16 -3.31 13.95
C LYS A 210 -5.56 -3.39 12.54
N ASN A 211 -5.65 -2.33 11.74
CA ASN A 211 -5.20 -2.34 10.36
C ASN A 211 -3.66 -2.40 10.28
N LEU A 212 -3.14 -3.56 9.87
CA LEU A 212 -1.70 -3.81 9.84
C LEU A 212 -0.95 -2.91 8.83
N SER A 213 -1.58 -2.53 7.71
CA SER A 213 -0.96 -1.62 6.75
C SER A 213 -0.90 -0.18 7.25
N LEU A 214 -1.90 0.28 8.01
CA LEU A 214 -1.85 1.58 8.68
C LEU A 214 -0.77 1.59 9.76
N LYS A 215 -0.64 0.51 10.53
CA LYS A 215 0.45 0.35 11.49
C LYS A 215 1.82 0.42 10.80
N ALA A 216 2.00 -0.30 9.68
CA ALA A 216 3.21 -0.23 8.87
C ALA A 216 3.50 1.19 8.37
N LEU A 217 2.48 1.93 7.91
CA LEU A 217 2.62 3.34 7.50
C LEU A 217 3.09 4.23 8.66
N MET A 218 2.54 4.03 9.87
CA MET A 218 2.94 4.77 11.06
C MET A 218 4.39 4.47 11.45
N ASP A 219 4.80 3.19 11.44
CA ASP A 219 6.18 2.80 11.74
C ASP A 219 7.17 3.33 10.69
N TYR A 220 6.84 3.23 9.40
CA TYR A 220 7.58 3.86 8.31
C TYR A 220 7.78 5.37 8.55
N ARG A 221 6.69 6.12 8.81
CA ARG A 221 6.76 7.56 9.04
C ARG A 221 7.57 7.90 10.28
N ARG A 222 7.41 7.14 11.36
CA ARG A 222 8.14 7.33 12.62
C ARG A 222 9.64 7.15 12.44
N VAL A 223 10.06 6.12 11.71
CA VAL A 223 11.49 5.87 11.42
C VAL A 223 12.06 6.97 10.53
N VAL A 224 11.38 7.33 9.43
CA VAL A 224 11.85 8.36 8.50
C VAL A 224 11.97 9.73 9.18
N SER A 225 10.92 10.18 9.88
CA SER A 225 10.95 11.46 10.61
C SER A 225 12.04 11.47 11.66
N SER A 226 12.21 10.39 12.43
CA SER A 226 13.27 10.32 13.45
C SER A 226 14.67 10.43 12.86
N VAL A 227 14.93 9.83 11.68
CA VAL A 227 16.23 9.98 10.99
C VAL A 227 16.43 11.42 10.53
N ILE A 228 15.41 12.02 9.89
CA ILE A 228 15.47 13.41 9.39
C ILE A 228 15.70 14.41 10.54
N ASP A 229 15.00 14.22 11.66
CA ASP A 229 15.05 15.08 12.83
C ASP A 229 16.30 14.81 13.71
N GLY A 230 17.10 13.80 13.39
CA GLY A 230 18.28 13.41 14.17
C GLY A 230 17.96 12.68 15.48
N ASN A 231 16.73 12.23 15.68
CA ASN A 231 16.28 11.50 16.85
C ASN A 231 16.73 10.03 16.79
N ARG A 232 17.34 9.55 17.89
CA ARG A 232 17.82 8.16 18.02
C ARG A 232 16.78 7.30 18.75
N ILE A 233 16.02 6.50 18.00
CA ILE A 233 15.00 5.59 18.51
C ILE A 233 15.27 4.16 18.06
N ALA A 234 14.76 3.18 18.82
CA ALA A 234 14.73 1.80 18.38
C ALA A 234 13.80 1.63 17.16
N ILE A 235 14.29 0.90 16.16
CA ILE A 235 13.50 0.51 14.98
C ILE A 235 12.73 -0.76 15.37
N PRO A 236 11.39 -0.79 15.23
CA PRO A 236 10.61 -1.99 15.50
C PRO A 236 10.88 -3.05 14.43
N ASP A 237 10.38 -4.27 14.61
CA ASP A 237 10.47 -5.28 13.56
C ASP A 237 9.63 -4.86 12.34
N LEU A 238 10.30 -4.42 11.28
CA LEU A 238 9.71 -3.97 10.02
C LEU A 238 9.67 -5.12 9.00
N ASP A 239 8.55 -5.26 8.28
CA ASP A 239 8.47 -6.13 7.10
C ASP A 239 9.27 -5.55 5.92
N ILE A 240 9.47 -6.35 4.88
CA ILE A 240 10.28 -5.96 3.72
C ILE A 240 9.78 -4.72 2.98
N ILE A 241 8.47 -4.51 2.87
CA ILE A 241 7.91 -3.33 2.19
C ILE A 241 8.17 -2.10 3.06
N THR A 242 7.98 -2.21 4.37
CA THR A 242 8.24 -1.13 5.32
C THR A 242 9.72 -0.74 5.36
N LYS A 243 10.64 -1.71 5.41
CA LYS A 243 12.09 -1.48 5.28
C LYS A 243 12.43 -0.74 3.99
N THR A 244 11.90 -1.22 2.86
CA THR A 244 12.13 -0.65 1.54
C THR A 244 11.58 0.78 1.45
N GLY A 245 10.39 1.02 1.99
CA GLY A 245 9.78 2.36 2.04
C GLY A 245 10.66 3.36 2.79
N VAL A 246 11.23 2.96 3.94
CA VAL A 246 12.20 3.80 4.68
C VAL A 246 13.40 4.14 3.81
N LEU A 247 14.03 3.15 3.17
CA LEU A 247 15.20 3.38 2.29
C LEU A 247 14.85 4.31 1.13
N TYR A 248 13.72 4.08 0.46
CA TYR A 248 13.26 4.92 -0.65
C TYR A 248 13.02 6.37 -0.22
N ALA A 249 12.38 6.57 0.94
CA ALA A 249 12.11 7.91 1.46
C ALA A 249 13.39 8.65 1.84
N LEU A 250 14.36 7.95 2.45
CA LEU A 250 15.66 8.53 2.78
C LEU A 250 16.49 8.81 1.52
N GLU A 251 16.46 7.94 0.51
CA GLU A 251 17.08 8.21 -0.80
C GLU A 251 16.44 9.43 -1.47
N THR A 252 15.12 9.56 -1.39
CA THR A 252 14.41 10.74 -1.90
C THR A 252 14.80 12.02 -1.15
N TYR A 253 14.97 11.94 0.18
CA TYR A 253 15.28 13.09 1.03
C TYR A 253 16.74 13.54 0.90
N TYR A 254 17.70 12.62 1.04
CA TYR A 254 19.13 12.95 0.94
C TYR A 254 19.56 13.11 -0.52
N SER A 255 18.92 12.45 -1.47
CA SER A 255 19.05 12.58 -2.95
C SER A 255 20.43 12.29 -3.56
N ASP A 256 21.48 12.32 -2.75
CA ASP A 256 22.88 12.09 -3.12
C ASP A 256 23.43 10.77 -2.54
N ILE A 257 22.66 10.09 -1.67
CA ILE A 257 23.02 8.80 -1.07
C ILE A 257 22.11 7.70 -1.63
N PRO A 258 22.66 6.70 -2.36
CA PRO A 258 21.91 5.57 -2.86
C PRO A 258 21.63 4.55 -1.74
N PHE A 259 20.38 4.49 -1.27
CA PHE A 259 19.92 3.49 -0.31
C PHE A 259 19.41 2.20 -0.96
N HIS A 260 19.08 2.18 -2.26
CA HIS A 260 18.58 0.98 -2.94
C HIS A 260 19.51 -0.24 -2.81
N ASN A 261 20.83 -0.03 -2.81
CA ASN A 261 21.84 -1.08 -2.64
C ASN A 261 22.18 -1.41 -1.17
N THR A 262 21.52 -0.77 -0.20
CA THR A 262 21.81 -0.98 1.22
C THR A 262 20.93 -2.08 1.79
N ASN A 263 21.52 -3.11 2.42
CA ASN A 263 20.76 -4.08 3.19
C ASN A 263 20.20 -3.42 4.45
N PHE A 264 18.88 -3.52 4.67
CA PHE A 264 18.26 -2.99 5.89
C PHE A 264 18.56 -3.87 7.12
N ASN A 265 19.72 -3.64 7.73
CA ASN A 265 20.17 -4.32 8.96
C ASN A 265 20.21 -3.36 10.17
N PHE A 266 19.48 -2.24 10.10
CA PHE A 266 19.46 -1.23 11.14
C PHE A 266 18.51 -1.61 12.28
N THR A 267 19.01 -1.53 13.51
CA THR A 267 18.26 -1.80 14.75
C THR A 267 17.77 -0.51 15.43
N ASN A 268 18.36 0.63 15.09
CA ASN A 268 17.97 1.95 15.59
C ASN A 268 18.26 3.02 14.54
N THR A 269 17.56 4.16 14.61
CA THR A 269 17.72 5.27 13.67
C THR A 269 19.09 5.94 13.76
N GLY A 270 19.78 5.81 14.90
CA GLY A 270 21.16 6.26 15.08
C GLY A 270 22.13 5.61 14.09
N GLN A 271 22.00 4.30 13.83
CA GLN A 271 22.84 3.61 12.84
C GLN A 271 22.63 4.14 11.42
N ILE A 272 21.40 4.53 11.07
CA ILE A 272 21.09 5.15 9.77
C ILE A 272 21.72 6.55 9.70
N ILE A 273 21.56 7.36 10.76
CA ILE A 273 22.16 8.70 10.85
C ILE A 273 23.69 8.62 10.73
N ASP A 274 24.32 7.64 11.40
CA ASP A 274 25.76 7.45 11.37
C ASP A 274 26.21 6.95 9.98
N TYR A 275 25.44 6.09 9.31
CA TYR A 275 25.65 5.71 7.90
C TYR A 275 25.62 6.93 6.97
N ILE A 276 24.61 7.79 7.08
CA ILE A 276 24.46 9.01 6.27
C ILE A 276 25.67 9.94 6.46
N LYS A 277 26.10 10.14 7.71
CA LYS A 277 27.24 11.00 8.06
C LYS A 277 28.57 10.45 7.54
N ALA A 278 28.73 9.13 7.58
CA ALA A 278 29.95 8.45 7.15
C ALA A 278 29.99 8.17 5.63
N TYR A 279 28.90 8.43 4.90
CA TYR A 279 28.81 8.06 3.49
C TYR A 279 29.91 8.78 2.66
N PRO A 280 30.77 8.04 1.94
CA PRO A 280 31.92 8.64 1.27
C PRO A 280 31.51 9.68 0.24
N GLN A 281 32.08 10.89 0.31
CA GLN A 281 31.73 12.00 -0.57
C GLN A 281 31.89 11.65 -2.06
N TYR A 282 32.89 10.84 -2.43
CA TYR A 282 33.12 10.42 -3.81
C TYR A 282 32.15 9.33 -4.31
N MET A 283 31.39 8.68 -3.42
CA MET A 283 30.33 7.72 -3.78
C MET A 283 28.97 8.39 -3.89
N LYS A 284 28.83 9.64 -3.44
CA LYS A 284 27.58 10.38 -3.58
C LYS A 284 27.27 10.62 -5.04
N MET A 285 26.00 10.48 -5.41
CA MET A 285 25.57 10.65 -6.79
C MET A 285 25.84 12.10 -7.23
N PRO A 286 26.64 12.31 -8.30
CA PRO A 286 26.83 13.63 -8.85
C PRO A 286 25.54 14.07 -9.53
N ASN A 287 24.96 15.17 -9.05
CA ASN A 287 23.89 15.97 -9.66
C ASN A 287 22.43 15.65 -9.24
N LYS A 288 21.80 16.67 -8.63
CA LYS A 288 20.41 16.76 -8.17
C LYS A 288 19.39 16.88 -9.32
N LEU A 289 19.83 17.21 -10.53
CA LEU A 289 18.94 17.57 -11.64
C LEU A 289 18.06 16.40 -12.13
N PHE A 290 18.62 15.19 -12.23
CA PHE A 290 17.87 14.05 -12.79
C PHE A 290 16.83 13.52 -11.81
N SER A 291 17.18 13.39 -10.53
CA SER A 291 16.25 12.96 -9.47
C SER A 291 15.15 13.99 -9.19
N GLN A 292 15.43 15.29 -9.33
CA GLN A 292 14.45 16.36 -9.13
C GLN A 292 13.59 16.66 -10.37
N ASN A 293 14.06 16.33 -11.58
CA ASN A 293 13.37 16.66 -12.84
C ASN A 293 13.07 15.44 -13.72
N TRP A 294 13.10 14.21 -13.19
CA TRP A 294 12.88 12.99 -13.99
C TRP A 294 11.60 13.02 -14.85
N ARG A 295 10.55 13.71 -14.37
CA ARG A 295 9.30 13.93 -15.14
C ARG A 295 9.51 14.74 -16.42
N VAL A 296 10.41 15.73 -16.42
CA VAL A 296 10.78 16.52 -17.61
C VAL A 296 11.44 15.64 -18.68
N TYR A 297 12.12 14.57 -18.26
CA TYR A 297 12.80 13.63 -19.16
C TYR A 297 11.91 12.48 -19.65
N ASN A 298 10.73 12.29 -19.07
CA ASN A 298 9.76 11.27 -19.50
C ASN A 298 8.81 11.78 -20.61
N ASP A 299 8.59 13.10 -20.68
CA ASP A 299 7.71 13.73 -21.69
C ASP A 299 8.41 14.05 -23.02
N LYS A 300 9.74 13.89 -23.08
CA LYS A 300 10.49 13.97 -24.34
C LYS A 300 10.91 12.57 -24.73
N LYS A 301 10.33 12.04 -25.81
CA LYS A 301 11.01 11.03 -26.62
C LYS A 301 12.41 11.58 -26.90
N LEU A 302 13.41 11.03 -26.23
CA LEU A 302 14.78 11.19 -26.67
C LEU A 302 14.87 10.43 -27.98
N ASP A 303 14.78 11.18 -29.08
CA ASP A 303 15.28 10.71 -30.36
C ASP A 303 16.80 10.48 -30.17
N LEU A 304 17.15 9.21 -30.00
CA LEU A 304 18.50 8.69 -30.21
C LEU A 304 18.67 8.36 -31.70
#